data_AF-A0A966Q6D8-F1
#
_entry.id   AF-A0A966Q6D8-F1
#
_cell.length_a   1.000
_cell.length_b   1.000
_cell.length_c   1.000
_cell.angle_alpha   90.00
_cell.angle_beta   90.00
_cell.angle_gamma   90.00
#
_symmetry.space_group_name_H-M   'P 1'
#
loop_
_entity.id
_entity.type
_entity.pdbx_description
1 polymer ?
#
loop_
_entity_poly.entity_id
_entity_poly.type
_entity_poly.pdbx_seq_one_letter_code
_entity_poly.pdbx_strand_id
1 'polypeptide(L)'
;MCLPPAEAANAFLKTLEEPPDHSLLILTSDRPEQLLPTVRSRCLTFPILPNQNPAPIAGLEELITQWNQPAEANALAAYRRASLLQSFLLSTRERLADESEEEDGENESAQSAASAGQLVRVREDVISHLIRSAWLRTGSTLQPEIVREVEALEKLRFALA
;
A
#
# COMPACT_ATOMS: atom_id res chain seq x y z
N MET A 1 33.30 20.56 0.56
CA MET A 1 34.15 20.71 -0.64
C MET A 1 33.29 20.26 -1.81
N CYS A 2 32.79 21.18 -2.64
CA CYS A 2 31.93 20.82 -3.78
C CYS A 2 32.84 20.45 -4.94
N LEU A 3 32.75 19.20 -5.41
CA LEU A 3 33.47 18.75 -6.60
C LEU A 3 32.91 19.46 -7.84
N PRO A 4 33.76 19.77 -8.84
CA PRO A 4 33.34 20.12 -10.19
C PRO A 4 32.30 19.12 -10.74
N PRO A 5 31.35 19.54 -11.59
CA PRO A 5 30.24 18.70 -12.05
C PRO A 5 30.69 17.37 -12.67
N ALA A 6 31.79 17.38 -13.42
CA ALA A 6 32.35 16.18 -14.05
C ALA A 6 33.00 15.23 -13.02
N GLU A 7 33.69 15.79 -12.03
CA GLU A 7 34.34 15.02 -10.96
C GLU A 7 33.30 14.43 -10.00
N ALA A 8 32.24 15.18 -9.70
CA ALA A 8 31.10 14.71 -8.92
C ALA A 8 30.37 13.55 -9.62
N ALA A 9 30.13 13.66 -10.93
CA ALA A 9 29.48 12.62 -11.72
C ALA A 9 30.32 11.33 -11.76
N ASN A 10 31.63 11.43 -11.98
CA ASN A 10 32.52 10.27 -12.00
C ASN A 10 32.67 9.62 -10.63
N ALA A 11 32.73 10.41 -9.56
CA ALA A 11 32.76 9.89 -8.20
C ALA A 11 31.47 9.11 -7.88
N PHE A 12 30.32 9.65 -8.27
CA PHE A 12 29.03 8.99 -8.07
C PHE A 12 28.92 7.67 -8.88
N LEU A 13 29.42 7.65 -10.12
CA LEU A 13 29.45 6.42 -10.94
C LEU A 13 30.27 5.31 -10.28
N LYS A 14 31.40 5.64 -9.65
CA LYS A 14 32.19 4.65 -8.89
C LYS A 14 31.40 4.07 -7.73
N THR A 15 30.67 4.90 -6.99
CA THR A 15 29.80 4.44 -5.89
C THR A 15 28.66 3.57 -6.38
N LEU A 16 28.14 3.78 -7.60
CA LEU A 16 27.14 2.91 -8.19
C LEU A 16 27.71 1.55 -8.65
N GLU A 17 28.97 1.51 -9.09
CA GLU A 17 29.65 0.26 -9.49
C GLU A 17 30.10 -0.58 -8.30
N GLU A 18 30.64 0.08 -7.29
CA GLU A 18 31.18 -0.54 -6.08
C GLU A 18 30.54 0.16 -4.87
N PRO A 19 29.28 -0.17 -4.56
CA PRO A 19 28.61 0.41 -3.40
C PRO A 19 29.31 -0.05 -2.12
N PRO A 20 29.33 0.79 -1.07
CA PRO A 20 29.87 0.40 0.23
C PRO A 20 29.22 -0.88 0.77
N ASP A 21 29.97 -1.64 1.56
CA ASP A 21 29.45 -2.84 2.22
C ASP A 21 28.18 -2.51 3.03
N HIS A 22 27.18 -3.39 2.92
CA HIS A 22 25.87 -3.24 3.57
C HIS A 22 25.08 -1.97 3.21
N SER A 23 25.30 -1.40 2.02
CA SER A 23 24.51 -0.27 1.52
C SER A 23 23.47 -0.66 0.46
N LEU A 24 22.33 0.04 0.46
CA LEU A 24 21.33 0.00 -0.60
C LEU A 24 21.15 1.43 -1.12
N LEU A 25 21.44 1.64 -2.40
CA LEU A 25 21.26 2.93 -3.06
C LEU A 25 19.91 2.97 -3.76
N ILE A 26 19.03 3.88 -3.31
CA ILE A 26 17.72 4.12 -3.93
C ILE A 26 17.77 5.48 -4.61
N LEU A 27 17.64 5.49 -5.95
CA LEU A 27 17.55 6.71 -6.74
C LEU A 27 16.10 6.97 -7.13
N THR A 28 15.63 8.19 -6.87
CA THR A 28 14.30 8.65 -7.29
C THR A 28 14.44 9.77 -8.31
N SER A 29 13.64 9.73 -9.37
CA SER A 29 13.59 10.77 -10.40
C SER A 29 12.21 10.78 -11.06
N ASP A 30 11.65 11.98 -11.25
CA ASP A 30 10.43 12.22 -12.03
C ASP A 30 10.69 12.28 -13.54
N ARG A 31 11.98 12.34 -13.94
CA ARG A 31 12.46 12.46 -15.33
C ARG A 31 13.67 11.55 -15.58
N PRO A 32 13.51 10.21 -15.52
CA PRO A 32 14.61 9.25 -15.65
C PRO A 32 15.38 9.37 -16.97
N GLU A 33 14.75 9.88 -18.03
CA GLU A 33 15.37 10.15 -19.34
C GLU A 33 16.43 11.26 -19.31
N GLN A 34 16.42 12.14 -18.30
CA GLN A 34 17.44 13.17 -18.11
C GLN A 34 18.68 12.65 -17.38
N LEU A 35 18.61 11.44 -16.81
CA LEU A 35 19.77 10.81 -16.19
C LEU A 35 20.77 10.37 -17.26
N LEU A 36 22.06 10.46 -16.92
CA LEU A 36 23.13 9.97 -17.78
C LEU A 36 22.90 8.49 -18.14
N PRO A 37 23.09 8.07 -19.40
CA PRO A 37 22.95 6.67 -19.81
C PRO A 37 23.79 5.71 -18.95
N THR A 38 24.94 6.16 -18.47
CA THR A 38 25.86 5.40 -17.60
C THR A 38 25.31 5.16 -16.19
N VAL A 39 24.51 6.08 -15.65
CA VAL A 39 23.78 5.88 -14.38
C VAL A 39 22.66 4.88 -14.62
N ARG A 40 21.85 5.09 -15.67
CA ARG A 40 20.72 4.21 -16.00
C ARG A 40 21.13 2.77 -16.25
N SER A 41 22.28 2.54 -16.89
CA SER A 41 22.76 1.19 -17.17
C SER A 41 23.22 0.41 -15.94
N ARG A 42 23.43 1.08 -14.80
CA ARG A 42 23.91 0.50 -13.54
C ARG A 42 22.82 0.42 -12.47
N CYS A 43 21.65 0.99 -12.74
CA CYS A 43 20.51 0.96 -11.83
C CYS A 43 19.40 0.06 -12.37
N LEU A 44 18.81 -0.75 -11.49
CA LEU A 44 17.53 -1.39 -11.78
C LEU A 44 16.44 -0.33 -11.78
N THR A 45 15.72 -0.22 -12.89
CA THR A 45 14.60 0.74 -13.02
C THR A 45 13.32 0.10 -12.52
N PHE A 46 12.74 0.68 -11.47
CA PHE A 46 11.43 0.33 -10.95
C PHE A 46 10.45 1.45 -11.29
N PRO A 47 9.63 1.31 -12.36
CA PRO A 47 8.66 2.34 -12.70
C PRO A 47 7.62 2.44 -11.59
N ILE A 48 7.53 3.59 -10.94
CA ILE A 48 6.44 3.91 -10.04
C ILE A 48 5.28 4.36 -10.92
N LEU A 49 4.37 3.43 -11.19
CA LEU A 49 3.16 3.75 -11.93
C LEU A 49 2.27 4.67 -11.10
N PRO A 50 1.59 5.64 -11.73
CA PRO A 50 0.57 6.42 -11.04
C PRO A 50 -0.43 5.45 -10.40
N ASN A 51 -0.85 5.80 -9.18
CA ASN A 51 -1.78 4.99 -8.41
C ASN A 51 -3.01 4.69 -9.28
N GLN A 52 -3.16 3.44 -9.70
CA GLN A 52 -4.43 2.94 -10.18
C GLN A 52 -5.31 2.96 -8.94
N ASN A 53 -5.99 4.09 -8.68
CA ASN A 53 -6.95 4.14 -7.61
C ASN A 53 -7.96 3.03 -7.95
N PRO A 54 -8.08 1.99 -7.10
CA PRO A 54 -9.18 1.05 -7.28
C PRO A 54 -10.48 1.85 -7.27
N ALA A 55 -11.52 1.29 -7.88
CA ALA A 55 -12.84 1.91 -7.85
C ALA A 55 -13.17 2.33 -6.41
N PRO A 56 -13.76 3.52 -6.20
CA PRO A 56 -13.99 4.04 -4.87
C PRO A 56 -14.82 3.03 -4.06
N ILE A 57 -14.22 2.51 -3.00
CA ILE A 57 -14.91 1.59 -2.09
C ILE A 57 -15.78 2.43 -1.16
N ALA A 58 -17.09 2.19 -1.20
CA ALA A 58 -18.04 2.93 -0.38
C ALA A 58 -17.70 2.83 1.11
N GLY A 59 -17.69 3.96 1.82
CA GLY A 59 -17.39 4.02 3.26
C GLY A 59 -15.90 3.91 3.64
N LEU A 60 -14.99 3.73 2.68
CA LEU A 60 -13.56 3.56 2.96
C LEU A 60 -12.93 4.77 3.64
N GLU A 61 -13.31 5.99 3.24
CA GLU A 61 -12.78 7.22 3.84
C GLU A 61 -13.16 7.34 5.33
N GLU A 62 -14.39 6.96 5.66
CA GLU A 62 -14.88 6.94 7.04
C GLU A 62 -14.15 5.86 7.86
N LEU A 63 -13.99 4.66 7.29
CA LEU A 63 -13.20 3.58 7.89
C LEU A 63 -11.78 4.05 8.25
N ILE A 64 -11.08 4.67 7.29
CA ILE A 64 -9.71 5.16 7.49
C ILE A 64 -9.67 6.26 8.56
N THR A 65 -10.63 7.19 8.54
CA THR A 65 -10.73 8.27 9.53
C THR A 65 -10.90 7.73 10.94
N GLN A 66 -11.75 6.72 11.12
CA GLN A 66 -11.98 6.08 12.42
C GLN A 66 -10.80 5.19 12.84
N TRP A 67 -10.19 4.45 11.90
CA TRP A 67 -9.02 3.60 12.15
C TRP A 67 -7.82 4.41 12.68
N ASN A 68 -7.65 5.62 12.13
CA ASN A 68 -6.53 6.51 12.42
C ASN A 68 -6.72 7.38 13.66
N GLN A 69 -7.82 7.21 14.39
CA GLN A 69 -8.01 7.91 15.66
C GLN A 69 -6.89 7.54 16.64
N PRO A 70 -6.35 8.53 17.38
CA PRO A 70 -5.32 8.27 18.36
C PRO A 70 -5.85 7.34 19.44
N ALA A 71 -5.12 6.26 19.69
CA ALA A 71 -5.47 5.26 20.69
C ALA A 71 -4.21 4.75 21.38
N GLU A 72 -4.32 4.44 22.66
CA GLU A 72 -3.26 3.75 23.38
C GLU A 72 -3.02 2.35 22.81
N ALA A 73 -1.77 1.90 22.83
CA ALA A 73 -1.39 0.56 22.38
C ALA A 73 -1.82 -0.50 23.42
N ASN A 74 -3.13 -0.80 23.46
CA ASN A 74 -3.72 -1.77 24.37
C ASN A 74 -4.72 -2.71 23.65
N ALA A 75 -5.16 -3.75 24.36
CA ALA A 75 -6.07 -4.77 23.82
C ALA A 75 -7.42 -4.18 23.37
N LEU A 76 -7.92 -3.15 24.07
CA LEU A 76 -9.17 -2.50 23.71
C LEU A 76 -9.08 -1.73 22.38
N ALA A 77 -7.97 -1.04 22.13
CA ALA A 77 -7.73 -0.37 20.85
C ALA A 77 -7.62 -1.37 19.70
N ALA A 78 -6.93 -2.50 19.91
CA ALA A 78 -6.87 -3.58 18.94
C ALA A 78 -8.26 -4.16 18.65
N TYR A 79 -9.07 -4.41 19.69
CA TYR A 79 -10.44 -4.90 19.54
C TYR A 79 -11.33 -3.91 18.77
N ARG A 80 -11.23 -2.61 19.06
CA ARG A 80 -11.99 -1.57 18.33
C ARG A 80 -11.66 -1.57 16.83
N ARG A 81 -10.37 -1.66 16.48
CA ARG A 81 -9.94 -1.76 15.07
C ARG A 81 -10.45 -3.03 14.39
N ALA A 82 -10.40 -4.17 15.08
CA ALA A 82 -10.93 -5.42 14.55
C ALA A 82 -12.45 -5.35 14.33
N SER A 83 -13.20 -4.80 15.28
CA SER A 83 -14.65 -4.60 15.18
C SER A 83 -15.02 -3.65 14.03
N LEU A 84 -14.27 -2.58 13.87
CA LEU A 84 -14.44 -1.61 12.78
C LEU A 84 -14.18 -2.23 11.39
N LEU A 85 -13.12 -3.01 11.24
CA LEU A 85 -12.88 -3.73 9.98
C LEU A 85 -13.97 -4.78 9.72
N GLN A 86 -14.40 -5.49 10.76
CA GLN A 86 -15.45 -6.51 10.65
C GLN A 86 -16.78 -5.89 10.21
N SER A 87 -17.22 -4.80 10.84
CA SER A 87 -18.49 -4.13 10.50
C SER A 87 -18.48 -3.63 9.06
N PHE A 88 -17.35 -3.09 8.60
CA PHE A 88 -17.16 -2.66 7.22
C PHE A 88 -17.24 -3.80 6.21
N LEU A 89 -16.58 -4.94 6.49
CA LEU A 89 -16.62 -6.10 5.59
C LEU A 89 -18.02 -6.71 5.54
N LEU A 90 -18.75 -6.73 6.66
CA LEU A 90 -20.13 -7.22 6.70
C LEU A 90 -21.06 -6.31 5.88
N SER A 91 -21.00 -4.99 6.05
CA SER A 91 -21.82 -4.07 5.28
C SER A 91 -21.49 -4.10 3.78
N THR A 92 -20.21 -4.29 3.43
CA THR A 92 -19.81 -4.49 2.03
C THR A 92 -20.38 -5.79 1.48
N ARG A 93 -20.33 -6.88 2.26
CA ARG A 93 -20.91 -8.17 1.84
C ARG A 93 -22.42 -8.06 1.58
N GLU A 94 -23.15 -7.34 2.43
CA GLU A 94 -24.59 -7.10 2.28
C GLU A 94 -24.88 -6.34 0.98
N ARG A 95 -24.16 -5.23 0.73
CA ARG A 95 -24.29 -4.48 -0.53
C ARG A 95 -24.03 -5.32 -1.78
N LEU A 96 -22.98 -6.16 -1.75
CA LEU A 96 -22.65 -7.05 -2.88
C LEU A 96 -23.70 -8.16 -3.07
N ALA A 97 -24.41 -8.55 -2.01
CA ALA A 97 -25.51 -9.49 -2.12
C ALA A 97 -26.73 -8.79 -2.76
N ASP A 98 -27.07 -7.59 -2.30
CA ASP A 98 -28.17 -6.78 -2.87
C ASP A 98 -27.93 -6.49 -4.36
N GLU A 99 -26.72 -6.07 -4.74
CA GLU A 99 -26.33 -5.82 -6.15
C GLU A 99 -26.47 -7.08 -7.02
N SER A 100 -26.24 -8.28 -6.46
CA SER A 100 -26.36 -9.54 -7.20
C SER A 100 -27.81 -10.02 -7.37
N GLU A 101 -28.72 -9.64 -6.46
CA GLU A 101 -30.15 -9.96 -6.55
C GLU A 101 -30.85 -9.09 -7.61
N GLU A 102 -30.34 -7.88 -7.89
CA GLU A 102 -30.88 -6.96 -8.90
C GLU A 102 -30.55 -7.35 -10.35
N GLU A 103 -29.51 -8.16 -10.60
CA GLU A 103 -29.01 -8.54 -11.94
C GLU A 103 -29.69 -9.79 -12.57
N ASP A 104 -30.99 -9.99 -12.33
CA ASP A 104 -31.84 -11.14 -12.70
C ASP A 104 -31.44 -11.94 -13.99
N GLY A 105 -31.18 -13.25 -13.84
CA GLY A 105 -31.33 -14.27 -14.89
C GLY A 105 -30.11 -15.15 -15.24
N GLU A 106 -29.99 -16.30 -14.58
CA GLU A 106 -29.59 -17.64 -15.12
C GLU A 106 -28.46 -18.43 -14.40
N ASN A 107 -27.75 -17.93 -13.38
CA ASN A 107 -26.81 -18.82 -12.66
C ASN A 107 -26.43 -18.40 -11.22
N GLU A 108 -27.29 -18.74 -10.26
CA GLU A 108 -27.13 -18.48 -8.81
C GLU A 108 -25.76 -18.93 -8.25
N SER A 109 -25.23 -20.05 -8.75
CA SER A 109 -23.92 -20.58 -8.34
C SER A 109 -22.74 -19.70 -8.80
N ALA A 110 -22.84 -19.12 -10.00
CA ALA A 110 -21.81 -18.26 -10.56
C ALA A 110 -21.82 -16.87 -9.91
N GLN A 111 -23.01 -16.34 -9.59
CA GLN A 111 -23.19 -15.07 -8.88
C GLN A 111 -22.63 -15.14 -7.46
N SER A 112 -22.94 -16.21 -6.71
CA SER A 112 -22.38 -16.39 -5.36
C SER A 112 -20.85 -16.44 -5.35
N ALA A 113 -20.24 -17.13 -6.33
CA ALA A 113 -18.79 -17.17 -6.49
C ALA A 113 -18.20 -15.80 -6.91
N ALA A 114 -18.90 -15.04 -7.74
CA ALA A 114 -18.49 -13.69 -8.15
C ALA A 114 -18.49 -12.71 -6.97
N SER A 115 -19.57 -12.66 -6.17
CA SER A 115 -19.67 -11.80 -4.99
C SER A 115 -18.64 -12.18 -3.92
N ALA A 116 -18.39 -13.49 -3.72
CA ALA A 116 -17.31 -13.94 -2.84
C ALA A 116 -15.93 -13.48 -3.34
N GLY A 117 -15.67 -13.57 -4.65
CA GLY A 117 -14.44 -13.08 -5.26
C GLY A 117 -14.27 -11.56 -5.16
N GLN A 118 -15.36 -10.80 -5.32
CA GLN A 118 -15.38 -9.35 -5.12
C GLN A 118 -15.07 -8.99 -3.67
N LEU A 119 -15.67 -9.69 -2.70
CA LEU A 119 -15.42 -9.45 -1.28
C LEU A 119 -13.95 -9.71 -0.90
N VAL A 120 -13.33 -10.75 -1.47
CA VAL A 120 -11.89 -11.02 -1.29
C VAL A 120 -11.04 -9.85 -1.80
N ARG A 121 -11.35 -9.32 -3.00
CA ARG A 121 -10.65 -8.16 -3.59
C ARG A 121 -10.82 -6.91 -2.73
N VAL A 122 -12.06 -6.58 -2.34
CA VAL A 122 -12.35 -5.43 -1.48
C VAL A 122 -11.56 -5.50 -0.18
N ARG A 123 -11.48 -6.69 0.43
CA ARG A 123 -10.73 -6.90 1.67
C ARG A 123 -9.22 -6.65 1.48
N GLU A 124 -8.62 -7.13 0.38
CA GLU A 124 -7.22 -6.85 0.05
C GLU A 124 -6.96 -5.36 -0.20
N ASP A 125 -7.87 -4.70 -0.93
CA ASP A 125 -7.78 -3.28 -1.22
C ASP A 125 -7.89 -2.45 0.06
N VAL A 126 -8.84 -2.76 0.94
CA VAL A 126 -9.01 -2.10 2.24
C VAL A 126 -7.73 -2.19 3.07
N ILE A 127 -7.13 -3.38 3.17
CA ILE A 127 -5.88 -3.55 3.94
C ILE A 127 -4.74 -2.74 3.30
N SER A 128 -4.66 -2.73 1.97
CA SER A 128 -3.67 -1.93 1.23
C SER A 128 -3.85 -0.42 1.46
N HIS A 129 -5.10 0.04 1.54
CA HIS A 129 -5.44 1.41 1.88
C HIS A 129 -5.10 1.75 3.34
N LEU A 130 -5.33 0.84 4.29
CA LEU A 130 -4.92 1.01 5.68
C LEU A 130 -3.40 1.12 5.81
N ILE A 131 -2.64 0.24 5.14
CA ILE A 131 -1.16 0.29 5.08
C ILE A 131 -0.69 1.63 4.52
N ARG A 132 -1.26 2.07 3.40
CA ARG A 132 -0.95 3.38 2.81
C ARG A 132 -1.24 4.51 3.79
N SER A 133 -2.39 4.47 4.47
CA SER A 133 -2.74 5.49 5.46
C SER A 133 -1.77 5.52 6.65
N ALA A 134 -1.23 4.37 7.05
CA ALA A 134 -0.21 4.27 8.08
C ALA A 134 1.10 4.92 7.63
N TRP A 135 1.56 4.62 6.41
CA TRP A 135 2.73 5.28 5.84
C TRP A 135 2.58 6.79 5.71
N LEU A 136 1.40 7.29 5.32
CA LEU A 136 1.14 8.73 5.22
C LEU A 136 1.21 9.46 6.57
N ARG A 137 1.05 8.76 7.70
CA ARG A 137 1.29 9.34 9.04
C ARG A 137 2.77 9.41 9.40
N THR A 138 3.62 8.69 8.68
CA THR A 138 5.07 8.80 8.83
C THR A 138 5.49 10.13 8.23
N GLY A 139 5.87 11.08 9.07
CA GLY A 139 6.47 12.34 8.64
C GLY A 139 7.87 12.12 8.04
N SER A 140 8.81 13.01 8.36
CA SER A 140 10.20 12.89 7.90
C SER A 140 11.00 11.75 8.52
N THR A 141 10.48 11.13 9.59
CA THR A 141 11.20 10.12 10.38
C THR A 141 10.35 8.86 10.52
N LEU A 142 10.95 7.70 10.25
CA LEU A 142 10.35 6.39 10.45
C LEU A 142 10.09 6.13 11.95
N GLN A 143 8.82 6.06 12.33
CA GLN A 143 8.41 5.76 13.70
C GLN A 143 8.23 4.23 13.87
N PRO A 144 8.84 3.59 14.89
CA PRO A 144 8.72 2.16 15.13
C PRO A 144 7.27 1.67 15.31
N GLU A 145 6.38 2.53 15.79
CA GLU A 145 4.94 2.24 15.97
C GLU A 145 4.27 2.01 14.62
N ILE A 146 4.54 2.87 13.63
CA ILE A 146 3.97 2.76 12.28
C ILE A 146 4.51 1.52 11.57
N VAL A 147 5.81 1.24 11.71
CA VAL A 147 6.41 0.02 11.11
C VAL A 147 5.72 -1.24 11.65
N ARG A 148 5.52 -1.33 12.97
CA ARG A 148 4.80 -2.45 13.60
C ARG A 148 3.35 -2.56 13.14
N GLU A 149 2.66 -1.43 12.97
CA GLU A 149 1.30 -1.40 12.44
C GLU A 149 1.23 -1.92 11.01
N VAL A 150 2.14 -1.46 10.14
CA VAL A 150 2.23 -1.93 8.75
C VAL A 150 2.56 -3.43 8.71
N GLU A 151 3.51 -3.90 9.49
CA GLU A 151 3.82 -5.34 9.57
C GLU A 151 2.62 -6.17 10.02
N ALA A 152 1.82 -5.67 10.97
CA ALA A 152 0.62 -6.36 11.42
C ALA A 152 -0.47 -6.41 10.33
N LEU A 153 -0.66 -5.31 9.60
CA LEU A 153 -1.59 -5.25 8.46
C LEU A 153 -1.15 -6.13 7.29
N GLU A 154 0.15 -6.18 7.00
CA GLU A 154 0.74 -7.09 6.01
C GLU A 154 0.50 -8.55 6.38
N LYS A 155 0.77 -8.93 7.65
CA LYS A 155 0.46 -10.27 8.15
C LYS A 155 -1.03 -10.60 8.02
N LEU A 156 -1.90 -9.64 8.30
CA LEU A 156 -3.34 -9.80 8.13
C LEU A 156 -3.71 -9.99 6.65
N ARG A 157 -3.12 -9.23 5.73
CA ARG A 157 -3.32 -9.39 4.28
C ARG A 157 -2.95 -10.80 3.83
N PHE A 158 -1.76 -11.28 4.22
CA PHE A 158 -1.29 -12.62 3.85
C PHE A 158 -2.08 -13.75 4.51
N ALA A 159 -2.58 -13.56 5.73
CA ALA A 159 -3.40 -14.57 6.42
C ALA A 159 -4.79 -14.72 5.79
N LEU A 160 -5.22 -13.74 4.99
CA LEU A 160 -6.53 -13.69 4.36
C LEU A 160 -6.49 -14.00 2.87
N ALA A 161 -5.33 -13.93 2.22
CA ALA A 161 -5.10 -14.35 0.83
C ALA A 161 -5.11 -15.89 0.70
#